data_AF-A0A851H9E7-F1
#
_entry.id   AF-A0A851H9E7-F1
#
_cell.length_a   1.000
_cell.length_b   1.000
_cell.length_c   1.000
_cell.angle_alpha   90.00
_cell.angle_beta   90.00
_cell.angle_gamma   90.00
#
_symmetry.space_group_name_H-M   'P 1'
#
loop_
_entity.id
_entity.type
_entity.pdbx_description
1 polymer ?
#
loop_
_entity_poly.entity_id
_entity_poly.type
_entity_poly.pdbx_seq_one_letter_code
_entity_poly.pdbx_strand_id
1 'polypeptide(L)'
;MNGKVILIGAGPGDPELITLRALNILKIADAVVFDHLVNPEILGYANPKAEFHNVGKIPGCNSNQQDEINNLLLKLTKSKKCIARLKGGDPFIFGRGGEELLFLSQKKIVVEVIPGITAATGCAAAYGIPLTHRGVATSVRFITGHLKNGSFLNLDWNSLADPTCTLVFYMAVANAHIVVDNLLNHGRSAKTPAALIHAGTTKNQNCAILTLQDIPLAIKDFPSPCLLIIGEVANINNSTHQNKKIN
;
A
#
# COMPACT_ATOMS: atom_id res chain seq x y z
N MET A 1 15.30 -27.23 -15.51
CA MET A 1 14.08 -26.39 -15.48
C MET A 1 14.37 -25.19 -14.60
N ASN A 2 14.02 -23.98 -15.03
CA ASN A 2 14.12 -22.79 -14.19
C ASN A 2 13.03 -22.82 -13.10
N GLY A 3 13.33 -22.25 -11.95
CA GLY A 3 12.33 -22.03 -10.90
C GLY A 3 11.27 -21.02 -11.28
N LYS A 4 10.19 -21.01 -10.52
CA LYS A 4 9.10 -20.04 -10.64
C LYS A 4 9.20 -18.95 -9.58
N VAL A 5 8.76 -17.76 -9.94
CA VAL A 5 8.63 -16.62 -9.02
C VAL A 5 7.15 -16.44 -8.68
N ILE A 6 6.87 -16.24 -7.40
CA ILE A 6 5.51 -15.99 -6.92
C ILE A 6 5.52 -14.61 -6.27
N LEU A 7 4.86 -13.63 -6.89
CA LEU A 7 4.65 -12.31 -6.31
C LEU A 7 3.52 -12.42 -5.28
N ILE A 8 3.79 -12.06 -4.03
CA ILE A 8 2.88 -12.30 -2.91
C ILE A 8 2.61 -10.99 -2.19
N GLY A 9 1.33 -10.63 -2.08
CA GLY A 9 0.88 -9.56 -1.19
C GLY A 9 0.95 -9.99 0.27
N ALA A 10 1.76 -9.29 1.06
CA ALA A 10 1.95 -9.55 2.48
C ALA A 10 0.86 -8.92 3.36
N GLY A 11 -0.01 -8.08 2.78
CA GLY A 11 -0.98 -7.31 3.55
C GLY A 11 -0.39 -5.99 4.10
N PRO A 12 -1.22 -5.19 4.79
CA PRO A 12 -0.89 -3.83 5.21
C PRO A 12 0.01 -3.73 6.46
N GLY A 13 0.21 -4.83 7.19
CA GLY A 13 1.02 -4.83 8.40
C GLY A 13 0.70 -5.99 9.33
N ASP A 14 -0.57 -6.17 9.70
CA ASP A 14 -1.00 -7.29 10.52
C ASP A 14 -0.69 -8.64 9.85
N PRO A 15 0.11 -9.54 10.47
CA PRO A 15 0.41 -10.84 9.91
C PRO A 15 -0.81 -11.71 9.65
N GLU A 16 -1.93 -11.51 10.36
CA GLU A 16 -3.16 -12.28 10.15
C GLU A 16 -3.93 -11.87 8.89
N LEU A 17 -3.60 -10.72 8.29
CA LEU A 17 -4.18 -10.28 7.02
C LEU A 17 -3.48 -10.87 5.78
N ILE A 18 -2.48 -11.74 5.98
CA ILE A 18 -1.90 -12.52 4.90
C ILE A 18 -2.88 -13.60 4.42
N THR A 19 -2.85 -13.92 3.13
CA THR A 19 -3.76 -14.94 2.59
C THR A 19 -3.26 -16.36 2.91
N LEU A 20 -4.19 -17.32 3.03
CA LEU A 20 -3.83 -18.74 3.21
C LEU A 20 -2.91 -19.27 2.10
N ARG A 21 -3.14 -18.83 0.85
CA ARG A 21 -2.30 -19.21 -0.29
C ARG A 21 -0.88 -18.67 -0.14
N ALA A 22 -0.72 -17.43 0.32
CA ALA A 22 0.58 -16.83 0.59
C ALA A 22 1.37 -17.61 1.64
N LEU A 23 0.74 -17.96 2.77
CA LEU A 23 1.36 -18.78 3.81
C LEU A 23 1.78 -20.17 3.31
N ASN A 24 0.93 -20.82 2.53
CA ASN A 24 1.26 -22.13 1.97
C ASN A 24 2.47 -22.08 1.04
N ILE A 25 2.63 -21.02 0.25
CA ILE A 25 3.81 -20.81 -0.58
C ILE A 25 5.05 -20.51 0.26
N LEU A 26 4.94 -19.65 1.29
CA LEU A 26 6.07 -19.31 2.15
C LEU A 26 6.68 -20.55 2.82
N LYS A 27 5.84 -21.49 3.26
CA LYS A 27 6.26 -22.75 3.89
C LYS A 27 7.06 -23.67 2.97
N ILE A 28 6.98 -23.52 1.66
CA ILE A 28 7.66 -24.37 0.67
C ILE A 28 8.68 -23.61 -0.19
N ALA A 29 8.80 -22.30 -0.02
CA ALA A 29 9.72 -21.49 -0.81
C ALA A 29 11.18 -21.88 -0.51
N ASP A 30 12.01 -21.89 -1.56
CA ASP A 30 13.46 -22.11 -1.41
C ASP A 30 14.20 -20.78 -1.18
N ALA A 31 13.57 -19.66 -1.58
CA ALA A 31 14.06 -18.31 -1.34
C ALA A 31 12.90 -17.34 -1.11
N VAL A 32 13.09 -16.37 -0.21
CA VAL A 32 12.15 -15.30 0.13
C VAL A 32 12.81 -13.95 -0.12
N VAL A 33 12.29 -13.18 -1.07
CA VAL A 33 12.72 -11.82 -1.39
C VAL A 33 11.66 -10.85 -0.89
N PHE A 34 11.99 -9.93 0.02
CA PHE A 34 11.01 -9.07 0.69
C PHE A 34 11.47 -7.61 0.76
N ASP A 35 10.52 -6.68 0.76
CA ASP A 35 10.78 -5.25 0.95
C ASP A 35 10.64 -4.81 2.42
N HIS A 36 10.93 -3.54 2.70
CA HIS A 36 10.92 -2.97 4.05
C HIS A 36 9.52 -2.87 4.67
N LEU A 37 8.45 -2.88 3.88
CA LEU A 37 7.08 -2.76 4.38
C LEU A 37 6.48 -4.10 4.82
N VAL A 38 7.16 -5.21 4.55
CA VAL A 38 6.75 -6.53 5.02
C VAL A 38 7.01 -6.64 6.52
N ASN A 39 5.97 -6.99 7.29
CA ASN A 39 6.10 -7.25 8.71
C ASN A 39 7.06 -8.44 8.94
N PRO A 40 8.12 -8.30 9.74
CA PRO A 40 9.06 -9.38 10.04
C PRO A 40 8.42 -10.64 10.62
N GLU A 41 7.29 -10.53 11.34
CA GLU A 41 6.56 -11.67 11.89
C GLU A 41 6.08 -12.63 10.77
N ILE A 42 5.81 -12.12 9.56
CA ILE A 42 5.41 -12.93 8.40
C ILE A 42 6.57 -13.86 7.96
N LEU A 43 7.82 -13.40 8.10
CA LEU A 43 9.00 -14.19 7.71
C LEU A 43 9.17 -15.43 8.59
N GLY A 44 8.64 -15.42 9.82
CA GLY A 44 8.65 -16.56 10.73
C GLY A 44 7.81 -17.76 10.25
N TYR A 45 6.87 -17.55 9.32
CA TYR A 45 6.08 -18.64 8.72
C TYR A 45 6.75 -19.29 7.51
N ALA A 46 7.85 -18.72 7.01
CA ALA A 46 8.54 -19.24 5.86
C ALA A 46 9.30 -20.54 6.19
N ASN A 47 9.60 -21.31 5.14
CA ASN A 47 10.48 -22.46 5.25
C ASN A 47 11.80 -22.06 5.96
N PRO A 48 12.16 -22.69 7.09
CA PRO A 48 13.36 -22.33 7.85
C PRO A 48 14.67 -22.61 7.08
N LYS A 49 14.61 -23.38 5.98
CA LYS A 49 15.76 -23.63 5.09
C LYS A 49 15.83 -22.68 3.89
N ALA A 50 14.89 -21.74 3.76
CA ALA A 50 14.88 -20.79 2.65
C ALA A 50 16.02 -19.78 2.77
N GLU A 51 16.51 -19.29 1.62
CA GLU A 51 17.38 -18.12 1.57
C GLU A 51 16.56 -16.84 1.68
N PHE A 52 16.98 -15.87 2.50
CA PHE A 52 16.27 -14.61 2.70
C PHE A 52 17.03 -13.44 2.07
N HIS A 53 16.33 -12.63 1.28
CA HIS A 53 16.87 -11.44 0.62
C HIS A 53 16.03 -10.20 0.93
N ASN A 54 16.57 -9.30 1.74
CA ASN A 54 15.96 -8.00 1.97
C ASN A 54 16.35 -7.04 0.83
N VAL A 55 15.34 -6.53 0.12
CA VAL A 55 15.51 -5.59 -1.01
C VAL A 55 14.90 -4.21 -0.74
N GLY A 56 14.56 -3.92 0.52
CA GLY A 56 14.09 -2.61 0.95
C GLY A 56 15.08 -1.48 0.62
N LYS A 57 14.58 -0.25 0.44
CA LYS A 57 15.40 0.95 0.20
C LYS A 57 16.39 1.15 1.35
N ILE A 58 17.68 1.12 1.03
CA ILE A 58 18.73 1.71 1.88
C ILE A 58 18.73 3.22 1.59
N PRO A 59 18.62 4.09 2.60
CA PRO A 59 18.72 5.54 2.40
C PRO A 59 20.01 5.89 1.63
N GLY A 60 19.88 6.56 0.47
CA GLY A 60 21.02 7.01 -0.36
C GLY A 60 21.20 6.33 -1.72
N CYS A 61 20.48 5.25 -2.05
CA CYS A 61 20.55 4.58 -3.35
C CYS A 61 19.34 4.92 -4.24
N ASN A 62 19.55 5.64 -5.36
CA ASN A 62 18.45 6.37 -6.02
C ASN A 62 18.17 6.12 -7.51
N SER A 63 18.77 5.15 -8.23
CA SER A 63 18.39 4.97 -9.65
C SER A 63 18.13 3.55 -10.16
N ASN A 64 18.87 2.52 -9.72
CA ASN A 64 18.80 1.19 -10.37
C ASN A 64 18.16 0.07 -9.53
N GLN A 65 17.55 0.40 -8.39
CA GLN A 65 17.10 -0.63 -7.42
C GLN A 65 16.06 -1.61 -7.98
N GLN A 66 15.14 -1.16 -8.86
CA GLN A 66 14.15 -2.09 -9.42
C GLN A 66 14.79 -3.09 -10.38
N ASP A 67 15.75 -2.64 -11.19
CA ASP A 67 16.49 -3.51 -12.11
C ASP A 67 17.37 -4.50 -11.33
N GLU A 68 17.95 -4.08 -10.21
CA GLU A 68 18.66 -4.98 -9.29
C GLU A 68 17.75 -6.06 -8.72
N ILE A 69 16.54 -5.70 -8.26
CA ILE A 69 15.54 -6.67 -7.77
C ILE A 69 15.14 -7.64 -8.88
N ASN A 70 14.85 -7.12 -10.08
CA ASN A 70 14.48 -7.91 -11.25
C ASN A 70 15.59 -8.92 -11.59
N ASN A 71 16.84 -8.48 -11.62
CA ASN A 71 18.01 -9.32 -11.89
C ASN A 71 18.27 -10.34 -10.76
N LEU A 72 18.04 -9.98 -9.50
CA LEU A 72 18.12 -10.90 -8.38
C LEU A 72 17.10 -12.04 -8.52
N LEU A 73 15.83 -11.70 -8.78
CA LEU A 73 14.77 -12.70 -8.99
C LEU A 73 15.12 -13.64 -10.14
N LEU A 74 15.59 -13.09 -11.28
CA LEU A 74 16.06 -13.89 -12.41
C LEU A 74 17.24 -14.79 -12.04
N LYS A 75 18.22 -14.29 -11.28
CA LYS A 75 19.37 -15.07 -10.81
C LYS A 75 18.92 -16.25 -9.95
N LEU A 76 18.02 -16.03 -9.00
CA LEU A 76 17.52 -17.07 -8.10
C LEU A 76 16.80 -18.20 -8.85
N THR A 77 16.12 -17.90 -9.97
CA THR A 77 15.44 -18.94 -10.78
C THR A 77 16.37 -20.01 -11.35
N LYS A 78 17.69 -19.76 -11.38
CA LYS A 78 18.69 -20.73 -11.85
C LYS A 78 18.99 -21.83 -10.82
N SER A 79 18.82 -21.56 -9.53
CA SER A 79 19.19 -22.46 -8.44
C SER A 79 18.06 -22.82 -7.48
N LYS A 80 16.96 -22.07 -7.51
CA LYS A 80 15.78 -22.24 -6.65
C LYS A 80 14.60 -22.70 -7.49
N LYS A 81 13.76 -23.60 -6.97
CA LYS A 81 12.56 -24.08 -7.67
C LYS A 81 11.38 -23.15 -7.40
N CYS A 82 11.27 -22.60 -6.19
CA CYS A 82 10.20 -21.71 -5.77
C CYS A 82 10.76 -20.47 -5.06
N ILE A 83 10.52 -19.30 -5.64
CA ILE A 83 10.93 -18.00 -5.11
C ILE A 83 9.69 -17.23 -4.67
N ALA A 84 9.57 -16.92 -3.38
CA ALA A 84 8.53 -16.06 -2.84
C ALA A 84 9.00 -14.61 -2.84
N ARG A 85 8.39 -13.75 -3.66
CA ARG A 85 8.61 -12.30 -3.66
C ARG A 85 7.51 -11.63 -2.85
N LEU A 86 7.76 -11.43 -1.55
CA LEU A 86 6.85 -10.72 -0.65
C LEU A 86 6.90 -9.22 -0.90
N LYS A 87 5.72 -8.62 -0.97
CA LYS A 87 5.51 -7.19 -1.20
C LYS A 87 4.49 -6.65 -0.21
N GLY A 88 4.76 -5.51 0.42
CA GLY A 88 3.79 -4.86 1.30
C GLY A 88 2.46 -4.58 0.59
N GLY A 89 1.34 -4.82 1.26
CA GLY A 89 0.00 -4.66 0.71
C GLY A 89 -0.31 -5.68 -0.40
N ASP A 90 -0.62 -5.18 -1.59
CA ASP A 90 -0.93 -5.96 -2.78
C ASP A 90 0.14 -5.74 -3.88
N PRO A 91 0.60 -6.79 -4.61
CA PRO A 91 1.64 -6.66 -5.62
C PRO A 91 1.33 -5.65 -6.73
N PHE A 92 0.05 -5.46 -7.07
CA PHE A 92 -0.42 -4.69 -8.22
C PHE A 92 -1.03 -3.34 -7.87
N ILE A 93 -1.20 -3.02 -6.58
CA ILE A 93 -1.60 -1.68 -6.14
C ILE A 93 -0.37 -0.87 -5.72
N PHE A 94 0.16 -0.07 -6.64
CA PHE A 94 1.36 0.76 -6.46
C PHE A 94 2.63 0.02 -6.00
N GLY A 95 2.63 -1.32 -6.03
CA GLY A 95 3.75 -2.16 -5.61
C GLY A 95 4.78 -2.46 -6.70
N ARG A 96 4.59 -2.00 -7.93
CA ARG A 96 5.44 -2.30 -9.11
C ARG A 96 5.53 -3.79 -9.46
N GLY A 97 4.63 -4.64 -8.98
CA GLY A 97 4.61 -6.07 -9.31
C GLY A 97 4.43 -6.33 -10.82
N GLY A 98 3.75 -5.44 -11.54
CA GLY A 98 3.62 -5.54 -13.00
C GLY A 98 4.96 -5.40 -13.74
N GLU A 99 5.88 -4.56 -13.25
CA GLU A 99 7.22 -4.42 -13.82
C GLU A 99 8.05 -5.70 -13.60
N GLU A 100 8.02 -6.24 -12.38
CA GLU A 100 8.68 -7.51 -12.02
C GLU A 100 8.15 -8.67 -12.87
N LEU A 101 6.82 -8.77 -13.03
CA LEU A 101 6.17 -9.79 -13.86
C LEU A 101 6.57 -9.67 -15.33
N LEU A 102 6.50 -8.48 -15.90
CA LEU A 102 6.80 -8.25 -17.32
C LEU A 102 8.25 -8.62 -17.64
N PHE A 103 9.19 -8.16 -16.81
CA PHE A 103 10.61 -8.45 -16.96
C PHE A 103 10.90 -9.96 -16.96
N LEU A 104 10.35 -10.68 -15.98
CA LEU A 104 10.55 -12.13 -15.85
C LEU A 104 9.87 -12.91 -16.99
N SER A 105 8.67 -12.49 -17.40
CA SER A 105 7.92 -13.11 -18.49
C SER A 105 8.66 -13.00 -19.83
N GLN A 106 9.29 -11.86 -20.12
CA GLN A 106 10.14 -11.68 -21.30
C GLN A 106 11.34 -12.64 -21.33
N LYS A 107 11.77 -13.13 -20.16
CA LYS A 107 12.82 -14.14 -20.01
C LYS A 107 12.28 -15.58 -19.90
N LYS A 108 10.98 -15.78 -20.19
CA LYS A 108 10.28 -17.07 -20.13
C LYS A 108 10.32 -17.72 -18.74
N ILE A 109 10.37 -16.91 -17.68
CA ILE A 109 10.23 -17.38 -16.30
C ILE A 109 8.74 -17.42 -15.96
N VAL A 110 8.31 -18.52 -15.32
CA VAL A 110 6.93 -18.65 -14.83
C VAL A 110 6.76 -17.73 -13.62
N VAL A 111 5.78 -16.83 -13.72
CA VAL A 111 5.39 -15.92 -12.64
C VAL A 111 3.95 -16.16 -12.25
N GLU A 112 3.70 -16.37 -10.96
CA GLU A 112 2.36 -16.38 -10.38
C GLU A 112 2.18 -15.15 -9.49
N VAL A 113 0.94 -14.71 -9.32
CA VAL A 113 0.59 -13.60 -8.42
C VAL A 113 -0.44 -14.05 -7.41
N ILE A 114 -0.15 -13.81 -6.15
CA ILE A 114 -1.06 -14.01 -5.02
C ILE A 114 -1.43 -12.61 -4.52
N PRO A 115 -2.71 -12.20 -4.62
CA PRO A 115 -3.13 -10.89 -4.15
C PRO A 115 -3.01 -10.79 -2.64
N GLY A 116 -2.90 -9.56 -2.14
CA GLY A 116 -2.90 -9.25 -0.72
C GLY A 116 -3.95 -8.21 -0.36
N ILE A 117 -4.21 -8.06 0.94
CA ILE A 117 -5.01 -6.94 1.42
C ILE A 117 -4.23 -5.65 1.20
N THR A 118 -4.74 -4.73 0.38
CA THR A 118 -4.07 -3.45 0.14
C THR A 118 -4.23 -2.52 1.35
N ALA A 119 -3.30 -1.57 1.50
CA ALA A 119 -3.34 -0.60 2.59
C ALA A 119 -4.67 0.17 2.66
N ALA A 120 -5.27 0.52 1.51
CA ALA A 120 -6.57 1.20 1.48
C ALA A 120 -7.64 0.45 2.28
N THR A 121 -7.86 -0.83 1.97
CA THR A 121 -8.92 -1.61 2.62
C THR A 121 -8.55 -1.97 4.06
N GLY A 122 -7.29 -2.34 4.31
CA GLY A 122 -6.85 -2.75 5.65
C GLY A 122 -6.84 -1.60 6.65
N CYS A 123 -6.23 -0.46 6.29
CA CYS A 123 -6.17 0.72 7.14
C CYS A 123 -7.59 1.27 7.41
N ALA A 124 -8.41 1.37 6.37
CA ALA A 124 -9.76 1.91 6.53
C ALA A 124 -10.61 1.00 7.44
N ALA A 125 -10.55 -0.33 7.25
CA ALA A 125 -11.25 -1.29 8.10
C ALA A 125 -10.77 -1.25 9.57
N ALA A 126 -9.48 -1.06 9.84
CA ALA A 126 -8.94 -0.97 11.20
C ALA A 126 -9.52 0.19 12.03
N TYR A 127 -9.94 1.27 11.36
CA TYR A 127 -10.63 2.41 11.97
C TYR A 127 -12.13 2.46 11.62
N GLY A 128 -12.64 1.36 11.06
CA GLY A 128 -14.02 1.19 10.64
C GLY A 128 -14.49 2.13 9.52
N ILE A 129 -13.60 2.85 8.85
CA ILE A 129 -13.94 3.76 7.75
C ILE A 129 -14.24 2.90 6.51
N PRO A 130 -15.50 2.79 6.06
CA PRO A 130 -15.77 2.04 4.84
C PRO A 130 -15.32 2.87 3.63
N LEU A 131 -14.73 2.27 2.60
CA LEU A 131 -14.33 3.04 1.41
C LEU A 131 -15.52 3.42 0.52
N THR A 132 -16.62 2.67 0.63
CA THR A 132 -17.89 2.94 -0.03
C THR A 132 -19.02 2.89 1.00
N HIS A 133 -20.04 3.71 0.80
CA HIS A 133 -21.27 3.61 1.58
C HIS A 133 -22.43 4.15 0.75
N ARG A 134 -23.55 3.43 0.76
CA ARG A 134 -24.72 3.76 -0.06
C ARG A 134 -25.24 5.15 0.32
N GLY A 135 -25.47 6.00 -0.68
CA GLY A 135 -25.92 7.38 -0.47
C GLY A 135 -24.82 8.35 0.01
N VAL A 136 -23.58 7.88 0.17
CA VAL A 136 -22.44 8.70 0.61
C VAL A 136 -21.35 8.73 -0.45
N ALA A 137 -20.90 7.56 -0.92
CA ALA A 137 -19.88 7.47 -1.96
C ALA A 137 -20.22 6.37 -2.98
N THR A 138 -20.27 6.75 -4.26
CA THR A 138 -20.57 5.84 -5.38
C THR A 138 -19.32 5.33 -6.10
N SER A 139 -18.16 5.92 -5.81
CA SER A 139 -16.88 5.49 -6.37
C SER A 139 -15.74 5.65 -5.37
N VAL A 140 -14.69 4.86 -5.57
CA VAL A 140 -13.42 4.95 -4.85
C VAL A 140 -12.30 5.09 -5.86
N ARG A 141 -11.35 6.01 -5.60
CA ARG A 141 -10.16 6.19 -6.44
C ARG A 141 -8.90 6.01 -5.62
N PHE A 142 -8.05 5.07 -6.04
CA PHE A 142 -6.73 4.87 -5.47
C PHE A 142 -5.71 5.67 -6.27
N ILE A 143 -4.95 6.52 -5.58
CA ILE A 143 -4.11 7.54 -6.21
C ILE A 143 -2.73 7.52 -5.54
N THR A 144 -1.68 7.70 -6.31
CA THR A 144 -0.34 7.93 -5.78
C THR A 144 -0.09 9.43 -5.64
N GLY A 145 0.31 9.86 -4.44
CA GLY A 145 0.80 11.20 -4.14
C GLY A 145 2.29 11.37 -4.39
N HIS A 146 2.99 10.34 -4.88
CA HIS A 146 4.43 10.42 -5.18
C HIS A 146 4.69 11.01 -6.57
N LEU A 147 5.65 11.94 -6.64
CA LEU A 147 6.14 12.54 -7.88
C LEU A 147 7.23 11.65 -8.47
N LYS A 148 7.14 11.29 -9.75
CA LYS A 148 8.25 10.63 -10.44
C LYS A 148 9.28 11.72 -10.81
N ASN A 149 10.49 11.66 -10.25
CA ASN A 149 11.66 12.48 -10.60
C ASN A 149 11.36 13.94 -11.02
N GLY A 150 11.01 14.80 -10.07
CA GLY A 150 10.88 16.25 -10.31
C GLY A 150 9.70 16.68 -11.17
N SER A 151 8.79 15.77 -11.55
CA SER A 151 7.53 16.13 -12.19
C SER A 151 6.51 16.66 -11.18
N PHE A 152 5.55 17.46 -11.64
CA PHE A 152 4.39 17.89 -10.85
C PHE A 152 3.36 16.76 -10.76
N LEU A 153 2.49 16.80 -9.74
CA LEU A 153 1.41 15.83 -9.59
C LEU A 153 0.33 16.16 -10.64
N ASN A 154 0.52 15.67 -11.85
CA ASN A 154 -0.36 15.92 -12.98
C ASN A 154 -1.54 14.94 -12.96
N LEU A 155 -2.56 15.28 -12.18
CA LEU A 155 -3.80 14.52 -12.07
C LEU A 155 -4.97 15.30 -12.68
N ASP A 156 -6.03 14.59 -13.03
CA ASP A 156 -7.31 15.22 -13.41
C ASP A 156 -8.04 15.73 -12.16
N TRP A 157 -7.61 16.89 -11.67
CA TRP A 157 -8.09 17.50 -10.44
C TRP A 157 -9.58 17.84 -10.47
N ASN A 158 -10.11 18.24 -11.62
CA ASN A 158 -11.54 18.47 -11.82
C ASN A 158 -12.34 17.20 -11.46
N SER A 159 -11.91 16.06 -12.00
CA SER A 159 -12.56 14.79 -11.74
C SER A 159 -12.35 14.30 -10.30
N LEU A 160 -11.23 14.62 -9.68
CA LEU A 160 -10.96 14.27 -8.28
C LEU A 160 -11.75 15.13 -7.27
N ALA A 161 -12.20 16.33 -7.65
CA ALA A 161 -12.99 17.19 -6.78
C ALA A 161 -14.44 16.69 -6.55
N ASP A 162 -14.91 15.68 -7.29
CA ASP A 162 -16.27 15.10 -7.16
C ASP A 162 -16.61 14.68 -5.72
N PRO A 163 -17.54 15.38 -5.03
CA PRO A 163 -17.86 15.14 -3.62
C PRO A 163 -18.40 13.73 -3.34
N THR A 164 -18.93 13.04 -4.35
CA THR A 164 -19.49 11.69 -4.24
C THR A 164 -18.44 10.58 -4.39
N CYS A 165 -17.17 10.95 -4.58
CA CYS A 165 -16.06 10.02 -4.64
C CYS A 165 -15.25 10.01 -3.33
N THR A 166 -14.91 8.80 -2.86
CA THR A 166 -13.87 8.59 -1.86
C THR A 166 -12.51 8.56 -2.55
N LEU A 167 -11.60 9.44 -2.15
CA LEU A 167 -10.21 9.44 -2.63
C LEU A 167 -9.33 8.75 -1.60
N VAL A 168 -8.45 7.86 -2.06
CA VAL A 168 -7.45 7.22 -1.21
C VAL A 168 -6.07 7.45 -1.80
N PHE A 169 -5.31 8.32 -1.15
CA PHE A 169 -3.97 8.71 -1.54
C PHE A 169 -2.92 7.88 -0.80
N TYR A 170 -2.10 7.17 -1.59
CA TYR A 170 -0.89 6.47 -1.17
C TYR A 170 0.31 7.40 -1.32
N MET A 171 1.32 7.27 -0.46
CA MET A 171 2.59 7.99 -0.60
C MET A 171 2.44 9.53 -0.72
N ALA A 172 1.41 10.10 -0.09
CA ALA A 172 1.08 11.52 -0.23
C ALA A 172 1.68 12.42 0.85
N VAL A 173 2.32 11.86 1.90
CA VAL A 173 2.83 12.63 3.05
C VAL A 173 3.63 13.87 2.63
N ALA A 174 4.62 13.71 1.73
CA ALA A 174 5.46 14.81 1.27
C ALA A 174 4.71 15.87 0.44
N ASN A 175 3.61 15.48 -0.21
CA ASN A 175 2.86 16.30 -1.17
C ASN A 175 1.42 16.58 -0.71
N ALA A 176 1.12 16.38 0.57
CA ALA A 176 -0.25 16.51 1.08
C ALA A 176 -0.80 17.92 0.90
N HIS A 177 0.04 18.94 1.09
CA HIS A 177 -0.30 20.34 0.81
C HIS A 177 -0.73 20.56 -0.65
N ILE A 178 0.04 20.04 -1.62
CA ILE A 178 -0.28 20.11 -3.05
C ILE A 178 -1.62 19.43 -3.35
N VAL A 179 -1.88 18.26 -2.76
CA VAL A 179 -3.15 17.54 -2.93
C VAL A 179 -4.32 18.37 -2.42
N VAL A 180 -4.19 18.93 -1.22
CA VAL A 180 -5.23 19.75 -0.60
C VAL A 180 -5.49 21.01 -1.43
N ASP A 181 -4.46 21.78 -1.75
CA ASP A 181 -4.58 23.04 -2.51
C ASP A 181 -5.27 22.80 -3.85
N ASN A 182 -4.89 21.75 -4.58
CA ASN A 182 -5.53 21.43 -5.85
C ASN A 182 -7.00 21.03 -5.66
N LEU A 183 -7.34 20.19 -4.68
CA LEU A 183 -8.73 19.81 -4.46
C LEU A 183 -9.61 21.02 -4.11
N LEU A 184 -9.12 21.93 -3.25
CA LEU A 184 -9.83 23.16 -2.89
C LEU A 184 -10.02 24.07 -4.09
N ASN A 185 -8.98 24.29 -4.89
CA ASN A 185 -9.03 25.13 -6.09
C ASN A 185 -10.00 24.60 -7.15
N HIS A 186 -10.26 23.29 -7.16
CA HIS A 186 -11.20 22.64 -8.08
C HIS A 186 -12.60 22.42 -7.46
N GLY A 187 -12.90 23.09 -6.34
CA GLY A 187 -14.25 23.16 -5.78
C GLY A 187 -14.59 22.09 -4.75
N ARG A 188 -13.62 21.26 -4.31
CA ARG A 188 -13.85 20.36 -3.17
C ARG A 188 -14.00 21.21 -1.90
N SER A 189 -15.04 20.93 -1.11
CA SER A 189 -15.28 21.67 0.14
C SER A 189 -14.11 21.53 1.12
N ALA A 190 -13.67 22.64 1.69
CA ALA A 190 -12.67 22.68 2.77
C ALA A 190 -13.08 21.84 4.00
N LYS A 191 -14.39 21.70 4.22
CA LYS A 191 -14.98 20.92 5.31
C LYS A 191 -15.13 19.43 4.99
N THR A 192 -14.74 18.96 3.79
CA THR A 192 -14.83 17.54 3.43
C THR A 192 -14.10 16.72 4.48
N PRO A 193 -14.73 15.70 5.09
CA PRO A 193 -14.06 14.82 6.03
C PRO A 193 -12.87 14.11 5.40
N ALA A 194 -11.79 13.97 6.15
CA ALA A 194 -10.59 13.28 5.75
C ALA A 194 -9.98 12.53 6.93
N ALA A 195 -9.30 11.42 6.63
CA ALA A 195 -8.59 10.61 7.61
C ALA A 195 -7.12 10.45 7.21
N LEU A 196 -6.22 10.65 8.17
CA LEU A 196 -4.82 10.29 8.09
C LEU A 196 -4.60 9.02 8.89
N ILE A 197 -4.09 7.97 8.27
CA ILE A 197 -3.87 6.68 8.93
C ILE A 197 -2.39 6.29 8.78
N HIS A 198 -1.63 6.43 9.86
CA HIS A 198 -0.24 5.98 9.96
C HIS A 198 -0.19 4.51 10.34
N ALA A 199 0.70 3.74 9.68
CA ALA A 199 1.04 2.35 10.00
C ALA A 199 -0.18 1.47 10.31
N GLY A 200 -1.27 1.63 9.55
CA GLY A 200 -2.54 0.97 9.82
C GLY A 200 -2.43 -0.54 9.92
N THR A 201 -3.25 -1.16 10.78
CA THR A 201 -3.23 -2.59 11.15
C THR A 201 -2.04 -3.04 11.99
N THR A 202 -1.01 -2.20 12.19
CA THR A 202 0.11 -2.54 13.08
C THR A 202 -0.14 -2.08 14.52
N LYS A 203 0.70 -2.52 15.46
CA LYS A 203 0.70 -2.03 16.86
C LYS A 203 1.00 -0.53 16.98
N ASN A 204 1.65 0.05 15.96
CA ASN A 204 2.01 1.48 15.92
C ASN A 204 0.97 2.30 15.15
N GLN A 205 -0.19 1.73 14.84
CA GLN A 205 -1.21 2.45 14.09
C GLN A 205 -1.67 3.72 14.81
N ASN A 206 -1.86 4.78 14.05
CA ASN A 206 -2.44 6.02 14.53
C ASN A 206 -3.40 6.59 13.48
N CYS A 207 -4.48 7.23 13.91
CA CYS A 207 -5.46 7.86 13.02
C CYS A 207 -5.91 9.21 13.54
N ALA A 208 -6.02 10.18 12.64
CA ALA A 208 -6.75 11.43 12.87
C ALA A 208 -7.85 11.56 11.82
N ILE A 209 -9.06 11.92 12.28
CA ILE A 209 -10.18 12.33 11.41
C ILE A 209 -10.33 13.83 11.57
N LEU A 210 -10.25 14.55 10.46
CA LEU A 210 -10.22 16.01 10.38
C LEU A 210 -10.92 16.47 9.10
N THR A 211 -10.86 17.76 8.80
CA THR A 211 -11.35 18.29 7.52
C THR A 211 -10.22 18.45 6.51
N LEU A 212 -10.55 18.50 5.22
CA LEU A 212 -9.59 18.61 4.12
C LEU A 212 -8.59 19.76 4.31
N GLN A 213 -9.05 20.93 4.78
CA GLN A 213 -8.19 22.10 5.00
C GLN A 213 -7.17 21.91 6.15
N ASP A 214 -7.44 21.00 7.09
CA ASP A 214 -6.59 20.80 8.28
C ASP A 214 -5.43 19.83 7.99
N ILE A 215 -5.51 19.09 6.89
CA ILE A 215 -4.55 18.03 6.50
C ILE A 215 -3.11 18.53 6.41
N PRO A 216 -2.80 19.68 5.78
CA PRO A 216 -1.41 20.15 5.66
C PRO A 216 -0.74 20.46 7.01
N LEU A 217 -1.52 20.78 8.05
CA LEU A 217 -1.00 20.98 9.39
C LEU A 217 -0.80 19.63 10.09
N ALA A 218 -1.83 18.79 10.10
CA ALA A 218 -1.84 17.51 10.82
C ALA A 218 -0.85 16.48 10.25
N ILE A 219 -0.59 16.50 8.93
CA ILE A 219 0.28 15.50 8.27
C ILE A 219 1.70 15.43 8.85
N LYS A 220 2.17 16.52 9.49
CA LYS A 220 3.50 16.59 10.12
C LYS A 220 3.67 15.56 11.24
N ASP A 221 2.58 15.16 11.90
CA ASP A 221 2.56 14.18 12.98
C ASP A 221 2.32 12.75 12.48
N PHE A 222 2.17 12.56 11.16
CA PHE A 222 1.86 11.29 10.52
C PHE A 222 2.95 10.90 9.50
N PRO A 223 4.09 10.35 9.97
CA PRO A 223 5.18 9.94 9.09
C PRO A 223 4.77 8.78 8.17
N SER A 224 5.57 8.54 7.13
CA SER A 224 5.37 7.35 6.29
C SER A 224 5.65 6.05 7.08
N PRO A 225 4.95 4.94 6.80
CA PRO A 225 3.84 4.82 5.86
C PRO A 225 2.55 5.45 6.43
N CYS A 226 1.89 6.29 5.62
CA CYS A 226 0.63 6.92 5.97
C CYS A 226 -0.29 6.97 4.74
N LEU A 227 -1.57 6.70 4.97
CA LEU A 227 -2.63 6.74 3.98
C LEU A 227 -3.52 7.95 4.25
N LEU A 228 -3.87 8.69 3.19
CA LEU A 228 -4.80 9.81 3.27
C LEU A 228 -6.11 9.41 2.58
N ILE A 229 -7.20 9.35 3.32
CA ILE A 229 -8.56 9.10 2.81
C ILE A 229 -9.33 10.42 2.84
N ILE A 230 -9.94 10.83 1.74
CA ILE A 230 -10.74 12.06 1.65
C ILE A 230 -12.13 11.69 1.12
N GLY A 231 -13.16 12.09 1.85
CA GLY A 231 -14.55 11.86 1.48
C GLY A 231 -15.44 11.70 2.70
N GLU A 232 -16.74 11.87 2.48
CA GLU A 232 -17.78 11.80 3.52
C GLU A 232 -17.73 10.49 4.34
N VAL A 233 -17.20 9.41 3.75
CA VAL A 233 -17.03 8.13 4.43
C VAL A 233 -16.15 8.19 5.69
N ALA A 234 -15.21 9.15 5.77
CA ALA A 234 -14.34 9.31 6.93
C ALA A 234 -15.13 9.73 8.19
N ASN A 235 -16.36 10.24 8.05
CA ASN A 235 -17.18 10.70 9.18
C ASN A 235 -18.31 9.72 9.55
N ILE A 236 -18.56 8.66 8.77
CA ILE A 236 -19.68 7.73 8.99
C ILE A 236 -19.67 7.15 10.40
N ASN A 237 -18.49 6.89 10.95
CA ASN A 237 -18.39 6.27 12.26
C ASN A 237 -18.42 7.24 13.43
N ASN A 238 -18.25 8.56 13.23
CA ASN A 238 -18.39 9.52 14.32
C ASN A 238 -19.83 9.63 14.81
N SER A 239 -20.81 9.24 13.98
CA SER A 239 -22.20 9.07 14.38
C SER A 239 -22.41 7.82 15.26
N THR A 240 -21.50 6.84 15.21
CA THR A 240 -21.61 5.55 15.93
C THR A 240 -20.59 5.35 17.06
N HIS A 241 -19.50 6.13 17.10
CA HIS A 241 -18.40 5.96 18.07
C HIS A 241 -18.56 6.68 19.41
N GLN A 242 -19.73 7.27 19.72
CA GLN A 242 -20.05 7.59 21.12
C GLN A 242 -20.08 6.34 22.03
N ASN A 243 -19.97 5.12 21.50
CA ASN A 243 -20.22 3.90 22.30
C ASN A 243 -19.13 2.81 22.35
N LYS A 244 -17.91 2.96 21.81
CA LYS A 244 -16.88 1.92 22.01
C LYS A 244 -15.46 2.48 22.11
N LYS A 245 -15.03 2.79 23.34
CA LYS A 245 -13.65 2.51 23.76
C LYS A 245 -13.51 1.00 23.80
N ILE A 246 -12.71 0.44 22.91
CA ILE A 246 -12.35 -0.98 22.97
C ILE A 246 -11.13 -1.04 23.90
N ASN A 247 -11.36 -1.64 25.07
CA ASN A 247 -10.33 -2.04 26.04
C ASN A 247 -9.43 -3.14 25.46
#